data_AF-A0A6P1AE54-F1
#
_entry.id   AF-A0A6P1AE54-F1
#
_cell.length_a   1.000
_cell.length_b   1.000
_cell.length_c   1.000
_cell.angle_alpha   90.00
_cell.angle_beta   90.00
_cell.angle_gamma   90.00
#
_symmetry.space_group_name_H-M   'P 1'
#
loop_
_entity.id
_entity.type
_entity.pdbx_description
1 polymer ?
#
loop_
_entity_poly.entity_id
_entity_poly.type
_entity_poly.pdbx_seq_one_letter_code
_entity_poly.pdbx_strand_id
1 'polypeptide(L)'
;MTSQKKQIWLIGGTSESVEIAIALARQQLFCTITVATPTAQSLYPQSPFLRVLVGGLTGDRLHRFLQSQPIRAIVDASHPFASQISTRAIAAAARYNLPYLRYERPTLDLLPQNDNFVKVNNFETLLAEDYLFGERVLLTVGYKNLPLFQPWQEKSSLFARILPSVNSIAVALAAGFSSDRLIALRPPISAELEQALWQQWNISLVVTKASGQAGGENTKRIIATELGIKLIVIERPKIIYPQQTSALQEVVAFCSREY
;
A
#
# COMPACT_ATOMS: atom_id res chain seq x y z
N MET A 1 32.35 -24.90 2.41
CA MET A 1 31.59 -23.78 3.00
C MET A 1 31.16 -22.85 1.88
N THR A 2 29.92 -22.95 1.40
CA THR A 2 29.37 -22.00 0.42
C THR A 2 29.25 -20.64 1.09
N SER A 3 30.13 -19.71 0.75
CA SER A 3 30.02 -18.30 1.14
C SER A 3 28.59 -17.82 0.82
N GLN A 4 27.79 -17.52 1.84
CA GLN A 4 26.44 -17.01 1.62
C GLN A 4 26.57 -15.66 0.93
N LYS A 5 26.03 -15.55 -0.29
CA LYS A 5 26.10 -14.31 -1.09
C LYS A 5 25.35 -13.21 -0.36
N LYS A 6 26.00 -12.07 -0.12
CA LYS A 6 25.44 -10.84 0.45
C LYS A 6 24.13 -10.46 -0.24
N GLN A 7 23.14 -9.95 0.49
CA GLN A 7 21.83 -9.65 -0.10
C GLN A 7 21.24 -8.33 0.39
N ILE A 8 20.44 -7.72 -0.46
CA ILE A 8 19.52 -6.64 -0.09
C ILE A 8 18.21 -7.26 0.35
N TRP A 9 17.64 -6.80 1.46
CA TRP A 9 16.26 -7.10 1.81
C TRP A 9 15.34 -6.01 1.25
N LEU A 10 14.48 -6.38 0.31
CA LEU A 10 13.46 -5.50 -0.26
C LEU A 10 12.07 -5.84 0.31
N ILE A 11 11.45 -4.87 0.96
CA ILE A 11 10.07 -4.99 1.43
C ILE A 11 9.15 -4.62 0.28
N GLY A 12 8.38 -5.60 -0.21
CA GLY A 12 7.67 -5.50 -1.49
C GLY A 12 6.15 -5.61 -1.40
N GLY A 13 5.51 -5.70 -2.57
CA GLY A 13 4.06 -5.73 -2.76
C GLY A 13 3.49 -4.50 -3.46
N THR A 14 4.36 -3.62 -3.98
CA THR A 14 4.01 -2.41 -4.73
C THR A 14 4.59 -2.46 -6.14
N SER A 15 4.06 -1.69 -7.08
CA SER A 15 4.64 -1.54 -8.41
C SER A 15 6.09 -1.07 -8.35
N GLU A 16 6.41 -0.13 -7.46
CA GLU A 16 7.76 0.42 -7.35
C GLU A 16 8.74 -0.61 -6.78
N SER A 17 8.29 -1.48 -5.86
CA SER A 17 9.15 -2.58 -5.43
C SER A 17 9.48 -3.56 -6.55
N VAL A 18 8.60 -3.73 -7.56
CA VAL A 18 8.90 -4.55 -8.75
C VAL A 18 9.96 -3.85 -9.61
N GLU A 19 9.82 -2.54 -9.84
CA GLU A 19 10.79 -1.73 -10.58
C GLU A 19 12.17 -1.73 -9.91
N ILE A 20 12.21 -1.57 -8.58
CA ILE A 20 13.44 -1.68 -7.78
C ILE A 20 14.06 -3.07 -7.94
N ALA A 21 13.27 -4.14 -7.81
CA ALA A 21 13.79 -5.50 -7.96
C ALA A 21 14.40 -5.74 -9.35
N ILE A 22 13.74 -5.26 -10.42
CA ILE A 22 14.27 -5.31 -11.79
C ILE A 22 15.59 -4.55 -11.89
N ALA A 23 15.67 -3.34 -11.32
CA ALA A 23 16.87 -2.53 -11.35
C ALA A 23 18.04 -3.20 -10.60
N LEU A 24 17.79 -3.79 -9.43
CA LEU A 24 18.80 -4.51 -8.65
C LEU A 24 19.29 -5.78 -9.39
N ALA A 25 18.38 -6.53 -10.01
CA ALA A 25 18.75 -7.70 -10.80
C ALA A 25 19.64 -7.35 -12.00
N ARG A 26 19.37 -6.23 -12.68
CA ARG A 26 20.22 -5.72 -13.78
C ARG A 26 21.64 -5.39 -13.31
N GLN A 27 21.80 -4.94 -12.06
CA GLN A 27 23.09 -4.71 -11.42
C GLN A 27 23.68 -5.97 -10.77
N GLN A 28 23.06 -7.15 -10.97
CA GLN A 28 23.50 -8.44 -10.42
C GLN A 28 23.59 -8.46 -8.87
N LEU A 29 22.81 -7.59 -8.20
CA LEU A 29 22.73 -7.53 -6.75
C LEU A 29 21.71 -8.57 -6.27
N PHE A 30 22.14 -9.49 -5.41
CA PHE A 30 21.22 -10.46 -4.82
C PHE A 30 20.22 -9.75 -3.92
N CYS A 31 18.94 -10.03 -4.11
CA CYS A 31 17.85 -9.37 -3.41
C CYS A 31 16.83 -10.41 -2.94
N THR A 32 16.54 -10.41 -1.64
CA THR A 32 15.42 -11.15 -1.09
C THR A 32 14.24 -10.18 -0.90
N ILE A 33 13.17 -10.42 -1.64
CA ILE A 33 11.92 -9.66 -1.60
C ILE A 33 10.95 -10.34 -0.66
N THR A 34 10.35 -9.60 0.27
CA THR A 34 9.27 -10.13 1.12
C THR A 34 7.94 -9.50 0.75
N VAL A 35 6.93 -10.33 0.51
CA VAL A 35 5.58 -9.90 0.13
C VAL A 35 4.51 -10.47 1.06
N ALA A 36 3.41 -9.74 1.23
CA ALA A 36 2.34 -10.15 2.14
C ALA A 36 1.47 -11.31 1.61
N THR A 37 1.37 -11.49 0.28
CA THR A 37 0.44 -12.47 -0.32
C THR A 37 1.09 -13.27 -1.45
N PRO A 38 0.65 -14.52 -1.70
CA PRO A 38 1.13 -15.32 -2.83
C PRO A 38 0.94 -14.61 -4.17
N THR A 39 -0.18 -13.93 -4.36
CA THR A 39 -0.41 -13.24 -5.63
C THR A 39 0.46 -12.01 -5.86
N ALA A 40 1.08 -11.45 -4.82
CA ALA A 40 2.08 -10.40 -5.01
C ALA A 40 3.42 -10.98 -5.49
N GLN A 41 3.69 -12.26 -5.21
CA GLN A 41 4.90 -12.94 -5.68
C GLN A 41 4.98 -13.00 -7.20
N SER A 42 3.84 -13.22 -7.87
CA SER A 42 3.78 -13.33 -9.34
C SER A 42 4.05 -12.01 -10.07
N LEU A 43 4.18 -10.90 -9.35
CA LEU A 43 4.50 -9.59 -9.93
C LEU A 43 6.00 -9.43 -10.23
N TYR A 44 6.86 -10.27 -9.62
CA TYR A 44 8.30 -10.17 -9.76
C TYR A 44 8.81 -11.09 -10.87
N PRO A 45 9.79 -10.64 -11.68
CA PRO A 45 10.36 -11.47 -12.73
C PRO A 45 11.19 -12.61 -12.14
N GLN A 46 11.28 -13.71 -12.87
CA GLN A 46 12.23 -14.77 -12.57
C GLN A 46 13.65 -14.29 -12.86
N SER A 47 14.54 -14.41 -11.87
CA SER A 47 15.94 -13.99 -11.99
C SER A 47 16.79 -14.77 -10.97
N PRO A 48 18.01 -15.19 -11.32
CA PRO A 48 18.92 -15.83 -10.37
C PRO A 48 19.35 -14.89 -9.23
N PHE A 49 19.14 -13.59 -9.37
CA PHE A 49 19.46 -12.57 -8.36
C PHE A 49 18.30 -12.26 -7.44
N LEU A 50 17.08 -12.71 -7.74
CA LEU A 50 15.88 -12.36 -6.98
C LEU A 50 15.30 -13.59 -6.30
N ARG A 51 15.01 -13.46 -5.00
CA ARG A 51 14.29 -14.46 -4.23
C ARG A 51 13.07 -13.83 -3.60
N VAL A 52 11.88 -14.31 -3.91
CA VAL A 52 10.64 -13.82 -3.28
C VAL A 52 10.20 -14.75 -2.16
N LEU A 53 9.94 -14.18 -0.97
CA LEU A 53 9.40 -14.86 0.19
C LEU A 53 7.99 -14.35 0.48
N VAL A 54 7.05 -15.29 0.63
CA VAL A 54 5.66 -14.98 0.94
C VAL A 54 5.40 -15.07 2.44
N GLY A 55 4.59 -14.12 2.92
CA GLY A 55 4.11 -14.02 4.28
C GLY A 55 4.91 -13.01 5.10
N GLY A 56 4.22 -12.32 6.00
CA GLY A 56 4.83 -11.27 6.82
C GLY A 56 5.99 -11.79 7.67
N LEU A 57 7.07 -11.00 7.72
CA LEU A 57 8.14 -11.17 8.70
C LEU A 57 7.75 -10.42 9.97
N THR A 58 7.36 -11.14 11.01
CA THR A 58 6.94 -10.58 12.30
C THR A 58 7.60 -11.34 13.45
N GLY A 59 7.87 -10.62 14.55
CA GLY A 59 8.48 -11.19 15.76
C GLY A 59 9.72 -12.02 15.46
N ASP A 60 9.81 -13.21 16.04
CA ASP A 60 10.94 -14.12 15.88
C ASP A 60 11.21 -14.54 14.44
N ARG A 61 10.22 -14.51 13.56
CA ARG A 61 10.42 -14.85 12.15
C ARG A 61 11.30 -13.80 11.45
N LEU A 62 11.13 -12.52 11.80
CA LEU A 62 11.98 -11.44 11.28
C LEU A 62 13.41 -11.58 11.78
N HIS A 63 13.59 -11.86 13.07
CA HIS A 63 14.91 -12.05 13.67
C HIS A 63 15.65 -13.25 13.08
N ARG A 64 14.98 -14.40 12.96
CA ARG A 64 15.55 -15.59 12.30
C ARG A 64 15.89 -15.33 10.84
N PHE A 65 15.05 -14.58 10.12
CA PHE A 65 15.33 -14.19 8.74
C PHE A 65 16.64 -13.38 8.65
N LEU A 66 16.81 -12.34 9.47
CA LEU A 66 18.01 -11.50 9.46
C LEU A 66 19.27 -12.22 9.97
N GLN A 67 19.12 -13.21 10.85
CA GLN A 67 20.26 -14.02 11.33
C GLN A 67 20.68 -15.12 10.33
N SER A 68 19.73 -15.64 9.55
CA SER A 68 19.99 -16.75 8.62
C SER A 68 20.44 -16.32 7.24
N GLN A 69 20.33 -15.03 6.91
CA GLN A 69 20.72 -14.48 5.62
C GLN A 69 21.73 -13.34 5.80
N PRO A 70 22.72 -13.22 4.90
CA PRO A 70 23.73 -12.15 4.96
C PRO A 70 23.13 -10.84 4.41
N ILE A 71 22.08 -10.33 5.05
CA ILE A 71 21.44 -9.06 4.68
C ILE A 71 22.41 -7.92 4.97
N ARG A 72 22.64 -7.06 3.98
CA ARG A 72 23.56 -5.93 4.07
C ARG A 72 22.87 -4.57 4.12
N ALA A 73 21.67 -4.47 3.58
CA ALA A 73 20.85 -3.27 3.66
C ALA A 73 19.37 -3.61 3.51
N ILE A 74 18.52 -2.70 3.98
CA ILE A 74 17.07 -2.79 3.90
C ILE A 74 16.56 -1.69 2.97
N VAL A 75 15.80 -2.08 1.96
CA VAL A 75 15.02 -1.17 1.13
C VAL A 75 13.55 -1.39 1.46
N ASP A 76 12.93 -0.39 2.08
CA ASP A 76 11.50 -0.38 2.32
C ASP A 76 10.77 0.27 1.14
N ALA A 77 10.15 -0.55 0.30
CA ALA A 77 9.26 -0.11 -0.78
C ALA A 77 7.80 -0.52 -0.51
N SER A 78 7.45 -0.71 0.78
CA SER A 78 6.10 -1.08 1.18
C SER A 78 5.10 0.05 0.89
N HIS A 79 3.81 -0.28 0.79
CA HIS A 79 2.78 0.72 0.55
C HIS A 79 2.82 1.84 1.63
N PRO A 80 2.60 3.13 1.31
CA PRO A 80 2.70 4.23 2.30
C PRO A 80 1.85 4.07 3.57
N PHE A 81 0.74 3.32 3.47
CA PHE A 81 -0.12 2.98 4.62
C PHE A 81 0.31 1.72 5.39
N ALA A 82 1.38 1.04 5.00
CA ALA A 82 1.87 -0.18 5.64
C ALA A 82 2.84 0.16 6.80
N SER A 83 2.44 1.09 7.67
CA SER A 83 3.29 1.64 8.74
C SER A 83 3.92 0.58 9.63
N GLN A 84 3.19 -0.48 9.96
CA GLN A 84 3.68 -1.53 10.86
C GLN A 84 4.93 -2.24 10.33
N ILE A 85 5.03 -2.51 9.02
CA ILE A 85 6.22 -3.17 8.46
C ILE A 85 7.39 -2.19 8.40
N SER A 86 7.15 -0.92 8.07
CA SER A 86 8.16 0.13 8.09
C SER A 86 8.75 0.33 9.48
N THR A 87 7.92 0.49 10.53
CA THR A 87 8.38 0.63 11.91
C THR A 87 9.20 -0.57 12.38
N ARG A 88 8.78 -1.79 12.03
CA ARG A 88 9.53 -3.02 12.35
C ARG A 88 10.87 -3.08 11.62
N ALA A 89 10.90 -2.69 10.35
CA ALA A 89 12.12 -2.68 9.55
C ALA A 89 13.12 -1.64 10.06
N ILE A 90 12.66 -0.45 10.47
CA ILE A 90 13.49 0.58 11.13
C ILE A 90 14.07 0.04 12.45
N ALA A 91 13.24 -0.58 13.30
CA ALA A 91 13.71 -1.16 14.55
C ALA A 91 14.73 -2.29 14.32
N ALA A 92 14.52 -3.11 13.29
CA ALA A 92 15.45 -4.15 12.91
C ALA A 92 16.76 -3.57 12.33
N ALA A 93 16.69 -2.54 11.50
CA ALA A 93 17.84 -1.83 10.99
C ALA A 93 18.75 -1.34 12.14
N ALA A 94 18.16 -0.67 13.13
CA ALA A 94 18.88 -0.21 14.31
C ALA A 94 19.50 -1.37 15.10
N ARG A 95 18.73 -2.44 15.36
CA ARG A 95 19.19 -3.60 16.16
C ARG A 95 20.34 -4.37 15.51
N TYR A 96 20.32 -4.54 14.19
CA TYR A 96 21.33 -5.30 13.45
C TYR A 96 22.39 -4.42 12.79
N ASN A 97 22.37 -3.11 13.05
CA ASN A 97 23.25 -2.12 12.45
C ASN A 97 23.24 -2.19 10.91
N LEU A 98 22.04 -2.29 10.33
CA LEU A 98 21.85 -2.34 8.88
C LEU A 98 21.45 -0.96 8.35
N PRO A 99 22.06 -0.49 7.25
CA PRO A 99 21.55 0.63 6.47
C PRO A 99 20.08 0.41 6.08
N TYR A 100 19.29 1.48 6.16
CA TYR A 100 17.88 1.49 5.82
C TYR A 100 17.56 2.63 4.88
N LEU A 101 16.86 2.34 3.79
CA LEU A 101 16.34 3.33 2.87
C LEU A 101 14.85 3.09 2.60
N ARG A 102 14.03 4.11 2.84
CA ARG A 102 12.63 4.15 2.41
C ARG A 102 12.56 4.66 0.96
N TYR A 103 11.99 3.86 0.07
CA TYR A 103 11.47 4.38 -1.19
C TYR A 103 9.99 4.76 -0.99
N GLU A 104 9.68 6.05 -1.12
CA GLU A 104 8.32 6.54 -1.06
C GLU A 104 8.01 7.47 -2.23
N ARG A 105 6.99 7.10 -3.01
CA ARG A 105 6.50 7.90 -4.14
C ARG A 105 5.99 9.27 -3.67
N PRO A 106 6.09 10.33 -4.50
CA PRO A 106 5.59 11.66 -4.14
C PRO A 106 4.10 11.69 -3.79
N THR A 107 3.69 12.69 -3.00
CA THR A 107 2.29 13.04 -2.76
C THR A 107 1.71 13.78 -3.95
N LEU A 108 0.38 13.70 -4.14
CA LEU A 108 -0.32 14.53 -5.10
C LEU A 108 -0.83 15.79 -4.37
N ASP A 109 -0.03 16.85 -4.38
CA ASP A 109 -0.35 18.12 -3.71
C ASP A 109 -0.99 19.18 -4.63
N LEU A 110 -1.47 18.75 -5.79
CA LEU A 110 -1.81 19.67 -6.88
C LEU A 110 -3.22 20.27 -6.83
N LEU A 111 -4.10 19.85 -5.90
CA LEU A 111 -5.46 20.40 -5.83
C LEU A 111 -5.73 21.07 -4.48
N PRO A 112 -6.16 22.35 -4.46
CA PRO A 112 -6.62 23.01 -3.25
C PRO A 112 -7.85 22.28 -2.69
N GLN A 113 -8.04 22.36 -1.38
CA GLN A 113 -9.28 21.91 -0.75
C GLN A 113 -10.45 22.72 -1.30
N ASN A 114 -11.56 22.05 -1.56
CA ASN A 114 -12.84 22.65 -1.92
C ASN A 114 -13.95 21.73 -1.41
N ASP A 115 -15.22 22.11 -1.57
CA ASP A 115 -16.36 21.35 -1.04
C ASP A 115 -16.40 19.88 -1.50
N ASN A 116 -15.85 19.60 -2.69
CA ASN A 116 -15.80 18.28 -3.30
C ASN A 116 -14.49 17.52 -3.01
N PHE A 117 -13.50 18.16 -2.38
CA PHE A 117 -12.20 17.56 -2.08
C PHE A 117 -11.75 17.88 -0.65
N VAL A 118 -11.81 16.85 0.22
CA VAL A 118 -11.47 16.97 1.65
C VAL A 118 -10.26 16.09 1.95
N LYS A 119 -9.25 16.65 2.63
CA LYS A 119 -8.15 15.87 3.22
C LYS A 119 -8.43 15.68 4.71
N VAL A 120 -8.28 14.45 5.19
CA VAL A 120 -8.39 14.10 6.62
C VAL A 120 -7.13 13.39 7.09
N ASN A 121 -6.67 13.67 8.30
CA ASN A 121 -5.38 13.17 8.79
C ASN A 121 -5.35 11.65 8.99
N ASN A 122 -6.49 11.06 9.37
CA ASN A 122 -6.60 9.65 9.73
C ASN A 122 -8.07 9.17 9.69
N PHE A 123 -8.29 7.89 10.01
CA PHE A 123 -9.64 7.30 10.03
C PHE A 123 -10.46 7.82 11.20
N GLU A 124 -9.83 8.13 12.33
CA GLU A 124 -10.48 8.61 13.54
C GLU A 124 -11.17 9.95 13.29
N THR A 125 -10.47 10.91 12.65
CA THR A 125 -11.04 12.20 12.22
C THR A 125 -12.20 11.99 11.24
N LEU A 126 -12.02 11.13 10.23
CA LEU A 126 -13.08 10.82 9.26
C LEU A 126 -14.36 10.32 9.93
N LEU A 127 -14.22 9.43 10.91
CA LEU A 127 -15.34 8.75 11.56
C LEU A 127 -15.95 9.56 12.72
N ALA A 128 -15.28 10.60 13.20
CA ALA A 128 -15.78 11.50 14.22
C ALA A 128 -16.66 12.62 13.64
N GLU A 129 -16.52 12.89 12.34
CA GLU A 129 -17.29 13.90 11.62
C GLU A 129 -18.45 13.27 10.84
N ASP A 130 -19.48 14.08 10.52
CA ASP A 130 -20.69 13.62 9.82
C ASP A 130 -20.53 13.47 8.30
N TYR A 131 -19.28 13.36 7.81
CA TYR A 131 -18.98 13.28 6.37
C TYR A 131 -19.73 12.18 5.64
N LEU A 132 -20.01 11.07 6.32
CA LEU A 132 -20.60 9.89 5.69
C LEU A 132 -22.13 9.85 5.83
N PHE A 133 -22.72 10.66 6.71
CA PHE A 133 -24.13 10.53 7.10
C PHE A 133 -25.06 10.73 5.89
N GLY A 134 -25.93 9.75 5.62
CA GLY A 134 -26.86 9.77 4.49
C GLY A 134 -26.23 9.55 3.11
N GLU A 135 -24.90 9.42 3.04
CA GLU A 135 -24.18 9.30 1.76
C GLU A 135 -24.16 7.87 1.21
N ARG A 136 -23.92 7.77 -0.11
CA ARG A 136 -23.60 6.53 -0.82
C ARG A 136 -22.09 6.45 -1.00
N VAL A 137 -21.45 5.80 -0.04
CA VAL A 137 -20.00 5.87 0.17
C VAL A 137 -19.30 4.70 -0.48
N LEU A 138 -18.36 4.97 -1.40
CA LEU A 138 -17.41 3.96 -1.86
C LEU A 138 -16.09 4.03 -1.09
N LEU A 139 -15.82 2.98 -0.33
CA LEU A 139 -14.58 2.79 0.41
C LEU A 139 -13.52 2.10 -0.46
N THR A 140 -12.48 2.84 -0.83
CA THR A 140 -11.31 2.31 -1.57
C THR A 140 -10.09 2.16 -0.66
N VAL A 141 -10.33 1.92 0.63
CA VAL A 141 -9.31 1.86 1.69
C VAL A 141 -8.78 0.44 1.97
N GLY A 142 -9.34 -0.56 1.30
CA GLY A 142 -9.01 -1.98 1.46
C GLY A 142 -9.67 -2.64 2.68
N TYR A 143 -9.67 -3.98 2.69
CA TYR A 143 -10.51 -4.76 3.60
C TYR A 143 -10.16 -4.60 5.09
N LYS A 144 -8.88 -4.37 5.43
CA LYS A 144 -8.42 -4.31 6.84
C LYS A 144 -9.04 -3.17 7.64
N ASN A 145 -9.49 -2.11 6.97
CA ASN A 145 -10.03 -0.93 7.62
C ASN A 145 -11.56 -0.93 7.63
N LEU A 146 -12.22 -1.88 6.95
CA LEU A 146 -13.68 -1.97 6.91
C LEU A 146 -14.34 -2.14 8.28
N PRO A 147 -13.76 -2.87 9.26
CA PRO A 147 -14.35 -2.97 10.60
C PRO A 147 -14.58 -1.60 11.28
N LEU A 148 -13.77 -0.58 10.96
CA LEU A 148 -13.93 0.77 11.51
C LEU A 148 -15.23 1.44 11.06
N PHE A 149 -15.81 1.00 9.94
CA PHE A 149 -17.03 1.56 9.35
C PHE A 149 -18.29 0.80 9.76
N GLN A 150 -18.19 -0.24 10.59
CA GLN A 150 -19.36 -0.99 11.06
C GLN A 150 -20.44 -0.10 11.71
N PRO A 151 -20.12 0.92 12.54
CA PRO A 151 -21.13 1.84 13.10
C PRO A 151 -21.84 2.73 12.07
N TRP A 152 -21.37 2.75 10.82
CA TRP A 152 -21.91 3.57 9.73
C TRP A 152 -22.81 2.79 8.77
N GLN A 153 -22.91 1.46 8.90
CA GLN A 153 -23.74 0.62 8.02
C GLN A 153 -25.23 0.98 8.07
N GLU A 154 -25.71 1.52 9.20
CA GLU A 154 -27.10 1.97 9.38
C GLU A 154 -27.29 3.46 9.09
N LYS A 155 -26.19 4.23 8.97
CA LYS A 155 -26.21 5.69 8.78
C LYS A 155 -25.98 6.10 7.33
N SER A 156 -25.47 5.17 6.51
CA SER A 156 -24.98 5.42 5.15
C SER A 156 -25.11 4.16 4.30
N SER A 157 -25.13 4.31 2.97
CA SER A 157 -25.00 3.17 2.05
C SER A 157 -23.53 2.92 1.75
N LEU A 158 -22.91 1.96 2.42
CA LEU A 158 -21.47 1.67 2.26
C LEU A 158 -21.20 0.61 1.20
N PHE A 159 -20.33 0.94 0.25
CA PHE A 159 -19.74 0.07 -0.75
C PHE A 159 -18.25 -0.07 -0.46
N ALA A 160 -17.65 -1.22 -0.77
CA ALA A 160 -16.22 -1.41 -0.53
C ALA A 160 -15.53 -2.11 -1.68
N ARG A 161 -14.38 -1.55 -2.09
CA ARG A 161 -13.44 -2.24 -2.97
C ARG A 161 -12.40 -2.99 -2.15
N ILE A 162 -12.30 -4.29 -2.41
CA ILE A 162 -11.42 -5.22 -1.72
C ILE A 162 -10.63 -6.06 -2.72
N LEU A 163 -9.51 -6.63 -2.28
CA LEU A 163 -8.80 -7.62 -3.08
C LEU A 163 -9.66 -8.88 -3.22
N PRO A 164 -9.65 -9.55 -4.38
CA PRO A 164 -10.40 -10.79 -4.61
C PRO A 164 -9.74 -11.95 -3.87
N SER A 165 -10.01 -12.05 -2.57
CA SER A 165 -9.54 -13.14 -1.72
C SER A 165 -10.59 -13.52 -0.69
N VAL A 166 -10.64 -14.81 -0.33
CA VAL A 166 -11.58 -15.33 0.67
C VAL A 166 -11.47 -14.55 1.98
N ASN A 167 -10.26 -14.28 2.45
CA ASN A 167 -10.04 -13.51 3.68
C ASN A 167 -10.56 -12.06 3.57
N SER A 168 -10.34 -11.40 2.44
CA SER A 168 -10.86 -10.04 2.23
C SER A 168 -12.38 -10.00 2.32
N ILE A 169 -13.04 -10.98 1.67
CA ILE A 169 -14.50 -11.09 1.65
C ILE A 169 -15.02 -11.39 3.06
N ALA A 170 -14.41 -12.35 3.76
CA ALA A 170 -14.81 -12.72 5.12
C ALA A 170 -14.75 -11.52 6.09
N VAL A 171 -13.67 -10.72 6.03
CA VAL A 171 -13.56 -9.50 6.86
C VAL A 171 -14.61 -8.46 6.49
N ALA A 172 -14.91 -8.30 5.20
CA ALA A 172 -15.91 -7.34 4.75
C ALA A 172 -17.33 -7.74 5.20
N LEU A 173 -17.70 -9.02 5.06
CA LEU A 173 -18.98 -9.54 5.55
C LEU A 173 -19.10 -9.39 7.08
N ALA A 174 -18.04 -9.69 7.83
CA ALA A 174 -18.01 -9.49 9.28
C ALA A 174 -18.14 -8.01 9.69
N ALA A 175 -17.73 -7.07 8.84
CA ALA A 175 -17.93 -5.63 9.02
C ALA A 175 -19.32 -5.13 8.59
N GLY A 176 -20.24 -6.03 8.25
CA GLY A 176 -21.64 -5.72 7.92
C GLY A 176 -21.91 -5.39 6.44
N PHE A 177 -20.94 -5.55 5.55
CA PHE A 177 -21.18 -5.36 4.11
C PHE A 177 -21.95 -6.55 3.53
N SER A 178 -22.95 -6.27 2.69
CA SER A 178 -23.62 -7.29 1.88
C SER A 178 -22.86 -7.57 0.57
N SER A 179 -23.04 -8.75 -0.02
CA SER A 179 -22.30 -9.15 -1.22
C SER A 179 -22.53 -8.25 -2.43
N ASP A 180 -23.73 -7.66 -2.57
CA ASP A 180 -24.08 -6.69 -3.63
C ASP A 180 -23.37 -5.34 -3.49
N ARG A 181 -22.74 -5.07 -2.33
CA ARG A 181 -21.99 -3.84 -2.05
C ARG A 181 -20.48 -4.04 -2.05
N LEU A 182 -20.00 -5.21 -2.49
CA LEU A 182 -18.58 -5.55 -2.53
C LEU A 182 -18.02 -5.62 -3.95
N ILE A 183 -16.92 -4.91 -4.16
CA ILE A 183 -16.15 -4.88 -5.40
C ILE A 183 -14.86 -5.67 -5.18
N ALA A 184 -14.86 -6.94 -5.54
CA ALA A 184 -13.68 -7.79 -5.44
C ALA A 184 -12.79 -7.65 -6.69
N LEU A 185 -12.04 -6.55 -6.78
CA LEU A 185 -11.13 -6.26 -7.91
C LEU A 185 -9.72 -5.95 -7.43
N ARG A 186 -8.74 -6.33 -8.25
CA ARG A 186 -7.34 -6.00 -8.01
C ARG A 186 -6.95 -4.75 -8.80
N PRO A 187 -6.47 -3.68 -8.14
CA PRO A 187 -5.85 -2.55 -8.83
C PRO A 187 -4.53 -2.93 -9.53
N PRO A 188 -4.10 -2.19 -10.58
CA PRO A 188 -4.81 -1.05 -11.17
C PRO A 188 -6.03 -1.48 -12.01
N ILE A 189 -7.07 -0.64 -12.03
CA ILE A 189 -8.20 -0.77 -12.96
C ILE A 189 -8.25 0.45 -13.88
N SER A 190 -8.91 0.33 -15.02
CA SER A 190 -9.03 1.45 -15.96
C SER A 190 -9.92 2.58 -15.40
N ALA A 191 -9.73 3.79 -15.91
CA ALA A 191 -10.54 4.94 -15.49
C ALA A 191 -12.01 4.74 -15.85
N GLU A 192 -12.28 4.14 -17.01
CA GLU A 192 -13.63 3.86 -17.51
C GLU A 192 -14.35 2.86 -16.61
N LEU A 193 -13.66 1.81 -16.14
CA LEU A 193 -14.24 0.87 -15.18
C LEU A 193 -14.48 1.53 -13.83
N GLU A 194 -13.55 2.34 -13.32
CA GLU A 194 -13.74 3.08 -12.06
C GLU A 194 -14.97 4.01 -12.16
N GLN A 195 -15.11 4.77 -13.25
CA GLN A 195 -16.24 5.66 -13.51
C GLN A 195 -17.57 4.89 -13.61
N ALA A 196 -17.59 3.80 -14.39
CA ALA A 196 -18.79 2.97 -14.56
C ALA A 196 -19.28 2.38 -13.23
N LEU A 197 -18.36 1.95 -12.35
CA LEU A 197 -18.72 1.43 -11.03
C LEU A 197 -19.34 2.52 -10.14
N TRP A 198 -18.82 3.76 -10.21
CA TRP A 198 -19.37 4.87 -9.41
C TRP A 198 -20.79 5.24 -9.88
N GLN A 199 -21.01 5.26 -11.20
CA GLN A 199 -22.32 5.52 -11.79
C GLN A 199 -23.31 4.37 -11.50
N GLN A 200 -22.90 3.12 -11.70
CA GLN A 200 -23.75 1.94 -11.49
C GLN A 200 -24.33 1.88 -10.07
N TRP A 201 -23.54 2.27 -9.07
CA TRP A 201 -23.98 2.28 -7.66
C TRP A 201 -24.44 3.65 -7.18
N ASN A 202 -24.57 4.65 -8.05
CA ASN A 202 -24.94 6.02 -7.67
C ASN A 202 -24.10 6.51 -6.48
N ILE A 203 -22.78 6.35 -6.55
CA ILE A 203 -21.86 6.78 -5.48
C ILE A 203 -21.90 8.31 -5.40
N SER A 204 -22.05 8.85 -4.19
CA SER A 204 -22.04 10.29 -3.92
C SER A 204 -20.77 10.74 -3.20
N LEU A 205 -20.09 9.80 -2.52
CA LEU A 205 -18.85 10.06 -1.79
C LEU A 205 -17.86 8.90 -1.94
N VAL A 206 -16.59 9.21 -2.16
CA VAL A 206 -15.50 8.24 -2.21
C VAL A 206 -14.51 8.52 -1.09
N VAL A 207 -14.18 7.49 -0.31
CA VAL A 207 -13.08 7.54 0.66
C VAL A 207 -11.89 6.78 0.09
N THR A 208 -10.75 7.44 -0.02
CA THR A 208 -9.49 6.84 -0.48
C THR A 208 -8.33 7.18 0.44
N LYS A 209 -7.26 6.39 0.32
CA LYS A 209 -5.94 6.66 0.90
C LYS A 209 -5.13 7.55 -0.05
N ALA A 210 -4.29 8.43 0.49
CA ALA A 210 -3.27 9.22 -0.22
C ALA A 210 -2.14 8.31 -0.78
N SER A 211 -2.54 7.43 -1.70
CA SER A 211 -1.71 6.34 -2.22
C SER A 211 -0.81 6.80 -3.37
N GLY A 212 -0.86 8.08 -3.78
CA GLY A 212 -0.12 8.61 -4.91
C GLY A 212 -0.60 8.10 -6.27
N GLN A 213 0.07 8.55 -7.34
CA GLN A 213 -0.34 8.28 -8.72
C GLN A 213 -0.44 6.78 -9.03
N ALA A 214 0.59 6.00 -8.72
CA ALA A 214 0.59 4.55 -8.92
C ALA A 214 -0.46 3.80 -8.08
N GLY A 215 -1.04 4.45 -7.05
CA GLY A 215 -2.14 3.92 -6.25
C GLY A 215 -3.53 4.26 -6.83
N GLY A 216 -3.58 4.84 -8.02
CA GLY A 216 -4.79 5.28 -8.70
C GLY A 216 -5.45 6.49 -8.04
N GLU A 217 -4.76 7.23 -7.16
CA GLU A 217 -5.32 8.42 -6.51
C GLU A 217 -5.68 9.51 -7.53
N ASN A 218 -4.80 9.74 -8.53
CA ASN A 218 -5.04 10.73 -9.59
C ASN A 218 -6.30 10.41 -10.39
N THR A 219 -6.47 9.15 -10.81
CA THR A 219 -7.66 8.68 -11.52
C THR A 219 -8.93 8.96 -10.73
N LYS A 220 -8.94 8.69 -9.43
CA LYS A 220 -10.10 8.96 -8.57
C LYS A 220 -10.38 10.46 -8.42
N ARG A 221 -9.36 11.31 -8.37
CA ARG A 221 -9.53 12.78 -8.35
C ARG A 221 -10.18 13.30 -9.63
N ILE A 222 -9.72 12.81 -10.78
CA ILE A 222 -10.28 13.19 -12.09
C ILE A 222 -11.75 12.78 -12.17
N ILE A 223 -12.05 11.51 -11.89
CA ILE A 223 -13.43 10.99 -11.95
C ILE A 223 -14.35 11.70 -10.94
N ALA A 224 -13.87 11.97 -9.73
CA ALA A 224 -14.63 12.72 -8.73
C ALA A 224 -14.99 14.12 -9.22
N THR A 225 -14.04 14.78 -9.88
CA THR A 225 -14.27 16.10 -10.46
C THR A 225 -15.27 16.03 -11.62
N GLU A 226 -15.11 15.08 -12.53
CA GLU A 226 -15.98 14.90 -13.71
C GLU A 226 -17.42 14.53 -13.34
N LEU A 227 -17.60 13.73 -12.29
CA LEU A 227 -18.92 13.28 -11.83
C LEU A 227 -19.53 14.18 -10.74
N GLY A 228 -18.80 15.20 -10.26
CA GLY A 228 -19.25 16.04 -9.14
C GLY A 228 -19.41 15.25 -7.82
N ILE A 229 -18.61 14.20 -7.63
CA ILE A 229 -18.64 13.32 -6.46
C ILE A 229 -17.63 13.79 -5.43
N LYS A 230 -18.02 13.81 -4.14
CA LYS A 230 -17.12 14.19 -3.06
C LYS A 230 -16.02 13.16 -2.88
N LEU A 231 -14.77 13.60 -2.83
CA LEU A 231 -13.62 12.75 -2.57
C LEU A 231 -12.96 13.12 -1.24
N ILE A 232 -12.97 12.16 -0.32
CA ILE A 232 -12.23 12.26 0.93
C ILE A 232 -10.93 11.47 0.80
N VAL A 233 -9.81 12.15 1.00
CA VAL A 233 -8.47 11.55 0.99
C VAL A 233 -7.92 11.51 2.41
N ILE A 234 -7.67 10.30 2.89
CA ILE A 234 -6.98 10.06 4.15
C ILE A 234 -5.49 10.25 3.90
N GLU A 235 -4.85 11.08 4.71
CA GLU A 235 -3.41 11.36 4.62
C GLU A 235 -2.56 10.15 5.02
N ARG A 236 -1.31 10.15 4.57
CA ARG A 236 -0.36 9.08 4.89
C ARG A 236 -0.04 9.11 6.40
N PRO A 237 0.14 7.95 7.04
CA PRO A 237 0.66 7.90 8.39
C PRO A 237 2.02 8.62 8.48
N LYS A 238 2.19 9.45 9.51
CA LYS A 238 3.46 10.15 9.74
C LYS A 238 4.47 9.18 10.39
N ILE A 239 5.55 8.87 9.67
CA ILE A 239 6.65 8.03 10.13
C ILE A 239 7.95 8.78 9.90
N ILE A 240 8.83 8.77 10.90
CA ILE A 240 10.19 9.30 10.78
C ILE A 240 11.07 8.18 10.24
N TYR A 241 11.44 8.26 8.97
CA TYR A 241 12.34 7.31 8.33
C TYR A 241 13.80 7.75 8.51
N PRO A 242 14.75 6.83 8.76
CA PRO A 242 16.19 7.16 8.84
C PRO A 242 16.74 7.82 7.57
N GLN A 243 16.33 7.31 6.41
CA GLN A 243 16.63 7.86 5.10
C GLN A 243 15.43 7.58 4.18
N GLN A 244 15.08 8.54 3.33
CA GLN A 244 13.96 8.44 2.40
C GLN A 244 14.33 9.04 1.03
N THR A 245 13.83 8.41 -0.03
CA THR A 245 13.92 8.90 -1.42
C THR A 245 12.63 8.61 -2.18
N SER A 246 12.42 9.33 -3.29
CA SER A 246 11.43 9.01 -4.31
C SER A 246 12.05 8.61 -5.65
N ALA A 247 13.39 8.61 -5.74
CA ALA A 247 14.13 8.37 -6.97
C ALA A 247 14.70 6.95 -7.01
N LEU A 248 14.36 6.21 -8.08
CA LEU A 248 14.85 4.83 -8.28
C LEU A 248 16.38 4.77 -8.34
N GLN A 249 17.01 5.77 -8.95
CA GLN A 249 18.47 5.84 -9.10
C GLN A 249 19.19 5.92 -7.75
N GLU A 250 18.62 6.64 -6.78
CA GLU A 250 19.17 6.73 -5.43
C GLU A 250 19.07 5.40 -4.67
N VAL A 251 18.00 4.63 -4.89
CA VAL A 251 17.88 3.28 -4.33
C VAL A 251 18.96 2.35 -4.87
N VAL A 252 19.22 2.40 -6.18
CA VAL A 252 20.27 1.59 -6.80
C VAL A 252 21.64 2.00 -6.28
N ALA A 253 21.94 3.30 -6.21
CA ALA A 253 23.21 3.81 -5.68
C ALA A 253 23.42 3.42 -4.21
N PHE A 254 22.37 3.53 -3.38
CA PHE A 254 22.37 3.06 -2.01
C PHE A 254 22.71 1.57 -1.93
N CYS A 255 21.99 0.73 -2.67
CA CYS A 255 22.21 -0.72 -2.63
C CYS A 255 23.63 -1.09 -3.08
N SER A 256 24.14 -0.50 -4.17
CA SER A 256 25.49 -0.79 -4.68
C SER A 256 26.59 -0.40 -3.70
N ARG A 257 26.40 0.65 -2.89
CA ARG A 257 27.38 1.07 -1.87
C ARG A 257 27.42 0.12 -0.68
N GLU A 258 26.25 -0.36 -0.23
CA GLU A 258 26.14 -1.21 0.96
C GLU A 258 26.42 -2.71 0.68
N TYR A 259 26.40 -3.11 -0.59
CA TYR A 259 26.64 -4.48 -1.05
C TYR A 259 28.12 -4.88 -0.92
#